data_AF-A0A239HDB6-F1
#
_entry.id   AF-A0A239HDB6-F1
#
_cell.length_a   1.000
_cell.length_b   1.000
_cell.length_c   1.000
_cell.angle_alpha   90.00
_cell.angle_beta   90.00
_cell.angle_gamma   90.00
#
_symmetry.space_group_name_H-M   'P 1'
#
loop_
_entity.id
_entity.type
_entity.pdbx_description
1 polymer ?
#
loop_
_entity_poly.entity_id
_entity_poly.type
_entity_poly.pdbx_seq_one_letter_code
_entity_poly.pdbx_strand_id
1 'polypeptide(L)'
;MPLGEWMAKARSWTWQDVFNAALAVALAPVAIPVALIVRLTERPMDRSPEEVAHYLRLALNHAAGIEERPPEAWDWADFTGIRIADRELEEIRARAARLRLPLGEEAAMELRFLLARAERAARRGHPERFDS
;
A
#
# COMPACT_ATOMS: atom_id res chain seq x y z
N MET A 1 -1.08 36.19 39.08
CA MET A 1 -0.18 35.08 38.70
C MET A 1 1.21 35.38 39.22
N PRO A 2 1.76 34.57 40.14
CA PRO A 2 3.03 34.89 40.78
C PRO A 2 4.20 34.48 39.88
N LEU A 3 5.21 35.36 39.76
CA LEU A 3 6.45 35.16 38.97
C LEU A 3 7.20 33.85 39.26
N GLY A 4 6.92 33.18 40.38
CA GLY A 4 7.57 31.93 40.79
C GLY A 4 7.29 30.73 39.88
N GLU A 5 6.12 30.65 39.23
CA GLU A 5 5.79 29.52 38.35
C GLU A 5 6.58 29.56 37.03
N TRP A 6 6.91 30.76 36.53
CA TRP A 6 7.74 30.93 35.33
C TRP A 6 9.20 30.56 35.57
N MET A 7 9.74 30.89 36.75
CA MET A 7 11.12 30.53 37.10
C MET A 7 11.31 29.03 37.36
N ALA A 8 10.29 28.34 37.88
CA ALA A 8 10.33 26.88 38.04
C ALA A 8 10.31 26.14 36.68
N LYS A 9 9.57 26.66 35.69
CA LYS A 9 9.49 26.08 34.35
C LYS A 9 10.74 26.33 33.51
N ALA A 10 11.46 27.43 33.75
CA ALA A 10 12.73 27.73 33.08
C ALA A 10 13.90 26.82 33.52
N ARG A 11 13.77 26.14 34.68
CA ARG A 11 14.83 25.32 35.29
C ARG A 11 14.68 23.81 35.03
N SER A 12 13.72 23.37 34.23
CA SER A 12 13.49 21.94 33.97
C SER A 12 13.88 21.47 32.58
N TRP A 13 14.58 22.28 31.79
CA TRP A 13 15.12 21.82 30.51
C TRP A 13 16.32 20.93 30.79
N THR A 14 16.12 19.63 30.63
CA THR A 14 17.22 18.70 30.74
C THR A 14 18.13 18.86 29.53
N TRP A 15 19.41 18.51 29.68
CA TRP A 15 20.35 18.44 28.54
C TRP A 15 19.82 17.54 27.40
N GLN A 16 18.97 16.59 27.74
CA GLN A 16 18.32 15.68 26.81
C GLN A 16 17.26 16.40 25.95
N ASP A 17 16.52 17.36 26.51
CA ASP A 17 15.55 18.19 25.77
C ASP A 17 16.25 19.10 24.75
N VAL A 18 17.38 19.70 25.16
CA VAL A 18 18.20 20.55 24.28
C VAL A 18 18.80 19.73 23.14
N PHE A 19 19.31 18.53 23.44
CA PHE A 19 19.85 17.63 22.43
C PHE A 19 18.76 17.16 21.45
N ASN A 20 17.58 16.77 21.94
CA ASN A 20 16.46 16.37 21.10
C ASN A 20 15.98 17.52 20.19
N ALA A 21 15.91 18.75 20.71
CA ALA A 21 15.54 19.92 19.93
C ALA A 21 16.57 20.23 18.83
N ALA A 22 17.86 20.18 19.16
CA ALA A 22 18.94 20.38 18.19
C ALA A 22 18.93 19.30 17.10
N LEU A 23 18.72 18.03 17.47
CA LEU A 23 18.60 16.91 16.54
C LEU A 23 17.38 17.07 15.61
N ALA A 24 16.24 17.49 16.14
CA ALA A 24 15.03 17.73 15.35
C ALA A 24 15.24 18.84 14.31
N VAL A 25 15.89 19.95 14.68
CA VAL A 25 16.21 21.05 13.76
C VAL A 25 17.22 20.60 12.70
N ALA A 26 18.22 19.81 13.08
CA ALA A 26 19.22 19.28 12.15
C ALA A 26 18.63 18.28 11.13
N LEU A 27 17.65 17.46 11.54
CA LEU A 27 16.99 16.47 10.69
C LEU A 27 15.83 17.03 9.87
N ALA A 28 15.19 18.13 10.29
CA ALA A 28 14.09 18.79 9.59
C ALA A 28 14.34 19.03 8.08
N PRO A 29 15.51 19.57 7.63
CA PRO A 29 15.75 19.81 6.21
C PRO A 29 15.84 18.54 5.36
N VAL A 30 16.07 17.37 5.96
CA VAL A 30 16.04 16.06 5.27
C VAL A 30 14.66 15.43 5.35
N ALA A 31 14.01 15.54 6.52
CA ALA A 31 12.69 14.96 6.75
C ALA A 31 11.60 15.58 5.86
N ILE A 32 11.66 16.89 5.61
CA ILE A 32 10.66 17.60 4.79
C ILE A 32 10.67 17.13 3.32
N PRO A 33 11.81 17.10 2.60
CA PRO A 33 11.87 16.56 1.23
C PRO A 33 11.45 15.10 1.16
N VAL A 34 11.90 14.27 2.12
CA VAL A 34 11.54 12.84 2.15
C VAL A 34 10.03 12.67 2.32
N ALA A 35 9.41 13.40 3.25
CA ALA A 35 7.96 13.36 3.46
C ALA A 35 7.18 13.86 2.23
N LEU A 36 7.70 14.88 1.53
CA LEU A 36 7.12 15.37 0.28
C LEU A 36 7.23 14.35 -0.85
N ILE A 37 8.38 13.70 -1.02
CA ILE A 37 8.56 12.64 -2.01
C ILE A 37 7.60 11.50 -1.73
N VAL A 38 7.54 11.00 -0.49
CA VAL A 38 6.61 9.93 -0.08
C VAL A 38 5.16 10.34 -0.37
N ARG A 39 4.74 11.54 0.01
CA ARG A 39 3.37 12.00 -0.28
C ARG A 39 3.08 12.17 -1.77
N LEU A 40 4.06 12.59 -2.57
CA LEU A 40 3.89 12.86 -3.99
C LEU A 40 3.92 11.58 -4.82
N THR A 41 4.74 10.59 -4.43
CA THR A 41 4.81 9.28 -5.09
C THR A 41 3.67 8.34 -4.66
N GLU A 42 3.07 8.57 -3.50
CA GLU A 42 1.89 7.83 -3.04
C GLU A 42 0.57 8.33 -3.64
N ARG A 43 0.52 8.80 -4.90
CA ARG A 43 -0.79 9.00 -5.54
C ARG A 43 -1.43 7.62 -5.70
N PRO A 44 -2.50 7.31 -4.94
CA PRO A 44 -3.13 6.02 -5.06
C PRO A 44 -3.78 5.95 -6.43
N MET A 45 -3.54 4.86 -7.14
CA MET A 45 -4.07 4.67 -8.48
C MET A 45 -5.53 4.22 -8.39
N ASP A 46 -6.38 4.84 -9.19
CA ASP A 46 -7.74 4.38 -9.41
C ASP A 46 -7.67 3.14 -10.31
N ARG A 47 -7.75 1.96 -9.69
CA ARG A 47 -7.94 0.67 -10.39
C ARG A 47 -9.31 0.13 -10.05
N SER A 48 -9.97 -0.41 -11.06
CA SER A 48 -11.25 -1.10 -10.91
C SER A 48 -11.06 -2.50 -10.30
N PRO A 49 -12.09 -3.04 -9.61
CA PRO A 49 -12.07 -4.42 -9.13
C PRO A 49 -11.81 -5.45 -10.25
N GLU A 50 -12.29 -5.19 -11.46
CA GLU A 50 -12.12 -6.03 -12.65
C GLU A 50 -10.65 -6.09 -13.08
N GLU A 51 -9.96 -4.96 -13.10
CA GLU A 51 -8.53 -4.89 -13.39
C GLU A 51 -7.74 -5.66 -12.33
N VAL A 52 -8.05 -5.48 -11.05
CA VAL A 52 -7.39 -6.23 -9.96
C VAL A 52 -7.61 -7.73 -10.12
N ALA A 53 -8.85 -8.17 -10.39
CA ALA A 53 -9.14 -9.57 -10.64
C ALA A 53 -8.38 -10.11 -11.87
N HIS A 54 -8.26 -9.30 -12.93
CA HIS A 54 -7.50 -9.65 -14.13
C HIS A 54 -6.01 -9.87 -13.81
N TYR A 55 -5.37 -8.97 -13.06
CA TYR A 55 -3.97 -9.13 -12.63
C TYR A 55 -3.74 -10.41 -11.82
N LEU A 56 -4.63 -10.70 -10.86
CA LEU A 56 -4.54 -11.88 -10.01
C LEU A 56 -4.75 -13.18 -10.81
N ARG A 57 -5.64 -13.17 -11.79
CA ARG A 57 -5.89 -14.31 -12.68
C ARG A 57 -4.70 -14.59 -13.59
N LEU A 58 -4.10 -13.55 -14.18
CA LEU A 58 -2.88 -13.69 -14.98
C LEU A 58 -1.73 -14.27 -14.15
N ALA A 59 -1.55 -13.81 -12.91
CA ALA A 59 -0.55 -14.37 -12.00
C ALA A 59 -0.77 -15.87 -11.74
N LEU A 60 -2.02 -16.30 -11.56
CA LEU A 60 -2.37 -17.71 -11.41
C LEU A 60 -2.13 -18.53 -12.68
N ASN A 61 -2.52 -18.00 -13.85
CA ASN A 61 -2.33 -18.67 -15.13
C ASN A 61 -0.84 -18.88 -15.43
N HIS A 62 -0.03 -17.85 -15.18
CA HIS A 62 1.41 -17.91 -15.36
C HIS A 62 2.06 -18.90 -14.38
N ALA A 63 1.67 -18.87 -13.10
CA ALA A 63 2.17 -19.83 -12.11
C ALA A 63 1.75 -21.28 -12.40
N ALA A 64 0.59 -21.48 -13.04
CA ALA A 64 0.12 -22.80 -13.46
C ALA A 64 0.75 -23.28 -14.79
N GLY A 65 1.61 -22.47 -15.41
CA GLY A 65 2.20 -22.79 -16.72
C GLY A 65 1.18 -22.77 -17.86
N ILE A 66 0.00 -22.18 -17.67
CA ILE A 66 -1.04 -22.04 -18.70
C ILE A 66 -0.63 -20.99 -19.73
N GLU A 67 0.05 -19.94 -19.30
CA GLU A 67 0.59 -18.89 -20.15
C GLU A 67 2.12 -18.82 -20.01
N GLU A 68 2.84 -19.22 -21.06
CA GLU A 68 4.31 -19.19 -21.10
C GLU A 68 4.88 -17.78 -21.02
N ARG A 69 4.16 -16.80 -21.59
CA ARG A 69 4.54 -15.40 -21.58
C ARG A 69 3.35 -14.54 -21.14
N PRO A 70 3.49 -13.73 -20.09
CA PRO A 70 2.45 -12.78 -19.77
C PRO A 70 2.30 -11.72 -20.87
N PRO A 71 1.11 -11.12 -21.04
CA PRO A 71 0.92 -10.02 -21.98
C PRO A 71 1.89 -8.87 -21.68
N GLU A 72 2.36 -8.17 -22.71
CA GLU A 72 3.43 -7.15 -22.61
C GLU A 72 3.07 -6.00 -21.63
N ALA A 73 1.78 -5.77 -21.40
CA ALA A 73 1.28 -4.79 -20.44
C ALA A 73 1.15 -5.32 -18.99
N TRP A 74 1.46 -6.59 -18.76
CA TRP A 74 1.38 -7.20 -17.42
C TRP A 74 2.77 -7.24 -16.78
N ASP A 75 2.93 -6.43 -15.73
CA ASP A 75 4.06 -6.50 -14.82
C ASP A 75 3.54 -6.65 -13.39
N TRP A 76 3.88 -7.78 -12.77
CA TRP A 76 3.54 -8.05 -11.37
C TRP A 76 4.16 -7.04 -10.41
N ALA A 77 5.35 -6.54 -10.73
CA ALA A 77 6.02 -5.51 -9.94
C ALA A 77 5.27 -4.17 -10.04
N ASP A 78 4.75 -3.81 -11.22
CA ASP A 78 3.90 -2.62 -11.39
C ASP A 78 2.57 -2.74 -10.62
N PHE A 79 1.94 -3.91 -10.66
CA PHE A 79 0.72 -4.15 -9.88
C PHE A 79 0.95 -4.02 -8.36
N THR A 80 2.02 -4.66 -7.86
CA THR A 80 2.32 -4.71 -6.41
C THR A 80 3.08 -3.48 -5.90
N GLY A 81 3.66 -2.66 -6.78
CA GLY A 81 4.43 -1.47 -6.41
C GLY A 81 3.59 -0.23 -6.12
N ILE A 82 2.37 -0.15 -6.65
CA ILE A 82 1.53 1.06 -6.60
C ILE A 82 0.32 0.84 -5.69
N ARG A 83 0.06 1.78 -4.77
CA ARG A 83 -1.15 1.73 -3.91
C ARG A 83 -2.42 1.94 -4.71
N ILE A 84 -3.49 1.26 -4.33
CA ILE A 84 -4.82 1.42 -4.91
C ILE A 84 -5.66 2.34 -4.00
N ALA A 85 -6.50 3.20 -4.61
CA ALA A 85 -7.32 4.16 -3.86
C ALA A 85 -8.43 3.49 -3.03
N ASP A 86 -9.05 2.44 -3.58
CA ASP A 86 -10.05 1.65 -2.87
C ASP A 86 -9.42 0.82 -1.75
N ARG A 87 -9.93 0.97 -0.53
CA ARG A 87 -9.39 0.31 0.67
C ARG A 87 -9.46 -1.22 0.60
N GLU A 88 -10.55 -1.77 0.05
CA GLU A 88 -10.72 -3.22 -0.06
C GLU A 88 -9.78 -3.80 -1.12
N LEU A 89 -9.62 -3.12 -2.27
CA LEU A 89 -8.68 -3.52 -3.31
C LEU A 89 -7.22 -3.35 -2.88
N GLU A 90 -6.92 -2.31 -2.10
CA GLU A 90 -5.58 -2.11 -1.52
C GLU A 90 -5.22 -3.20 -0.53
N GLU A 91 -6.15 -3.68 0.30
CA GLU A 91 -5.91 -4.85 1.15
C GLU A 91 -5.58 -6.10 0.33
N ILE A 92 -6.30 -6.31 -0.79
CA ILE A 92 -6.06 -7.43 -1.70
C ILE A 92 -4.66 -7.32 -2.32
N ARG A 93 -4.32 -6.15 -2.88
CA ARG A 93 -3.01 -5.87 -3.46
C ARG A 93 -1.89 -6.00 -2.42
N ALA A 94 -2.06 -5.46 -1.22
CA ALA A 94 -1.06 -5.54 -0.16
C ALA A 94 -0.80 -6.98 0.30
N ARG A 95 -1.83 -7.85 0.29
CA ARG A 95 -1.65 -9.29 0.53
C ARG A 95 -0.97 -9.98 -0.65
N ALA A 96 -1.39 -9.67 -1.87
CA ALA A 96 -0.78 -10.20 -3.08
C ALA A 96 0.71 -9.84 -3.19
N ALA A 97 1.09 -8.62 -2.79
CA ALA A 97 2.48 -8.14 -2.77
C ALA A 97 3.40 -8.91 -1.82
N ARG A 98 2.85 -9.65 -0.83
CA ARG A 98 3.63 -10.52 0.05
C ARG A 98 3.94 -11.86 -0.58
N LEU A 99 3.22 -12.24 -1.64
CA LEU A 99 3.43 -13.47 -2.37
C LEU A 99 4.59 -13.28 -3.33
N ARG A 100 5.63 -14.10 -3.20
CA ARG A 100 6.76 -14.12 -4.13
C ARG A 100 6.45 -15.08 -5.28
N LEU A 101 6.69 -14.61 -6.51
CA LEU A 101 6.73 -15.47 -7.69
C LEU A 101 8.11 -16.16 -7.77
N PRO A 102 8.21 -17.43 -8.23
CA PRO A 102 7.10 -18.32 -8.60
C PRO A 102 6.28 -18.78 -7.38
N LEU A 103 4.97 -18.93 -7.55
CA LEU A 103 4.07 -19.30 -6.45
C LEU A 103 4.26 -20.78 -6.06
N GLY A 104 4.40 -21.05 -4.77
CA GLY A 104 4.16 -22.39 -4.22
C GLY A 104 2.66 -22.70 -4.09
N GLU A 105 2.29 -23.93 -3.74
CA GLU A 105 0.89 -24.35 -3.61
C GLU A 105 0.09 -23.50 -2.61
N GLU A 106 0.67 -23.20 -1.44
CA GLU A 106 0.04 -22.35 -0.43
C GLU A 106 -0.19 -20.92 -0.94
N ALA A 107 0.81 -20.36 -1.63
CA ALA A 107 0.73 -19.02 -2.21
C ALA A 107 -0.30 -18.95 -3.34
N ALA A 108 -0.43 -20.01 -4.15
CA ALA A 108 -1.45 -20.12 -5.18
C ALA A 108 -2.86 -20.22 -4.58
N MET A 109 -3.03 -20.90 -3.45
CA MET A 109 -4.30 -20.98 -2.74
C MET A 109 -4.72 -19.61 -2.17
N GLU A 110 -3.80 -18.90 -1.53
CA GLU A 110 -4.05 -17.54 -1.05
C GLU A 110 -4.40 -16.61 -2.22
N LEU A 111 -3.68 -16.71 -3.33
CA LEU A 111 -3.95 -15.89 -4.51
C LEU A 111 -5.35 -16.17 -5.12
N ARG A 112 -5.82 -17.42 -5.11
CA ARG A 112 -7.19 -17.78 -5.50
C ARG A 112 -8.23 -17.18 -4.56
N PHE A 113 -7.97 -17.16 -3.25
CA PHE A 113 -8.85 -16.52 -2.28
C PHE A 113 -8.95 -15.01 -2.53
N LEU A 114 -7.81 -14.36 -2.79
CA LEU A 114 -7.75 -12.94 -3.15
C LEU A 114 -8.49 -12.63 -4.45
N LEU A 115 -8.35 -13.47 -5.48
CA LEU A 115 -9.10 -13.36 -6.74
C LEU A 115 -10.61 -13.42 -6.49
N ALA A 116 -11.08 -14.41 -5.73
CA ALA A 116 -12.50 -14.54 -5.42
C ALA A 116 -13.05 -13.32 -4.67
N ARG A 117 -12.23 -12.68 -3.81
CA ARG A 117 -12.61 -11.43 -3.12
C ARG A 117 -12.70 -10.25 -4.09
N ALA A 118 -11.73 -10.11 -4.99
CA ALA A 118 -11.76 -9.07 -6.03
C ALA A 118 -12.99 -9.22 -6.96
N GLU A 119 -13.31 -10.45 -7.37
CA GLU A 119 -14.49 -10.73 -8.20
C GLU A 119 -15.82 -10.44 -7.47
N ARG A 120 -15.88 -10.62 -6.15
CA ARG A 120 -17.05 -10.20 -5.36
C ARG A 120 -17.16 -8.68 -5.30
N ALA A 121 -16.04 -7.96 -5.18
CA ALA A 121 -16.04 -6.50 -5.23
C ALA A 121 -16.51 -5.98 -6.59
N ALA A 122 -16.05 -6.59 -7.70
CA ALA A 122 -16.52 -6.33 -9.07
C ALA A 122 -18.05 -6.47 -9.21
N ARG A 123 -18.60 -7.58 -8.70
CA ARG A 123 -20.06 -7.81 -8.71
C ARG A 123 -20.86 -6.79 -7.90
N ARG A 124 -20.29 -6.24 -6.81
CA ARG A 124 -20.94 -5.18 -6.02
C ARG A 124 -20.90 -3.82 -6.70
N GLY A 125 -19.83 -3.53 -7.45
CA GLY A 125 -19.69 -2.30 -8.24
C GLY A 125 -20.64 -2.23 -9.44
N HIS A 126 -21.18 -3.37 -9.89
CA HIS A 126 -22.13 -3.48 -11.01
C HIS A 126 -23.45 -4.16 -10.59
N PRO A 127 -24.33 -3.47 -9.83
CA PRO A 127 -25.63 -4.01 -9.43
C PRO A 127 -26.58 -4.30 -10.61
N GLU A 128 -26.30 -3.77 -11.79
CA GLU A 128 -27.20 -3.76 -12.95
C GLU A 128 -27.08 -5.00 -13.86
N ARG A 129 -26.19 -5.94 -13.55
CA ARG A 129 -26.02 -7.19 -14.32
C ARG A 129 -26.99 -8.32 -13.95
N PHE A 130 -28.00 -8.04 -13.14
CA PHE A 130 -29.01 -9.03 -12.72
C PHE A 130 -30.30 -9.02 -13.55
N ASP A 131 -30.44 -8.15 -14.56
CA ASP A 131 -31.56 -8.15 -15.49
C ASP A 131 -31.07 -8.46 -16.92
N SER A 132 -30.92 -9.74 -17.27
CA SER A 132 -30.90 -10.26 -18.66
C SER A 132 -31.15 -11.76 -18.69
#